data_AF-A0A8J9WA23-F1
#
_entry.id   AF-A0A8J9WA23-F1
#
_cell.length_a   1.000
_cell.length_b   1.000
_cell.length_c   1.000
_cell.angle_alpha   90.00
_cell.angle_beta   90.00
_cell.angle_gamma   90.00
#
_symmetry.space_group_name_H-M   'P 1'
#
loop_
_entity.id
_entity.type
_entity.pdbx_description
1 polymer ?
#
loop_
_entity_poly.entity_id
_entity_poly.type
_entity_poly.pdbx_seq_one_letter_code
_entity_poly.pdbx_strand_id
1 'polypeptide(L)'
;GPMPQTKEHILLAKQVGVPNIVVFLNKEDQVDDAELLELVELEVRETLDKYEFPGDEIPVVTGSALLALEALMENTEIKKGDNKWVDKIYELMNQVDAYIPTPERETDKPFLLAVEDALSITGRGTVATGRVERGTLKIGENVEIVGLKDTKTTVVTGLEMFKKTLDETMAGDNVGVLLRGVQKKDIERGMVLAKPGTLKPWSKFDAQVYVLTKEEGGRHSPFLVGYQPQFYIRTTDVTGKVTDFKHIQMRNPSSVAEEHSNKMAMPGDQINMTVQ
;
A
#
# COMPACT_ATOMS: atom_id res chain seq x y z
N GLY A 1 26.79 3.99 0.62
CA GLY A 1 25.86 3.82 1.72
C GLY A 1 24.45 4.29 1.41
N PRO A 2 23.47 3.95 2.25
CA PRO A 2 22.07 4.34 2.09
C PRO A 2 21.89 5.85 2.26
N MET A 3 21.26 6.47 1.26
CA MET A 3 20.99 7.91 1.24
C MET A 3 19.72 8.25 2.05
N PRO A 4 19.48 9.52 2.41
CA PRO A 4 18.30 9.93 3.18
C PRO A 4 16.98 9.42 2.59
N GLN A 5 16.83 9.49 1.26
CA GLN A 5 15.62 9.03 0.57
C GLN A 5 15.43 7.50 0.64
N THR A 6 16.52 6.72 0.68
CA THR A 6 16.45 5.27 0.90
C THR A 6 15.85 4.97 2.27
N LYS A 7 16.28 5.69 3.30
CA LYS A 7 15.77 5.55 4.67
C LYS A 7 14.28 5.92 4.76
N GLU A 8 13.89 6.99 4.08
CA GLU A 8 12.48 7.42 3.97
C GLU A 8 11.61 6.35 3.30
N HIS A 9 12.04 5.78 2.17
CA HIS A 9 11.27 4.73 1.50
C HIS A 9 11.14 3.45 2.34
N ILE A 10 12.19 3.03 3.05
CA ILE A 10 12.13 1.88 3.95
C ILE A 10 11.14 2.14 5.10
N LEU A 11 11.20 3.33 5.71
CA LEU A 11 10.25 3.74 6.73
C LEU A 11 8.81 3.70 6.21
N LEU A 12 8.55 4.33 5.06
CA LEU A 12 7.21 4.33 4.45
C LEU A 12 6.73 2.92 4.12
N ALA A 13 7.60 2.06 3.59
CA ALA A 13 7.29 0.67 3.30
C ALA A 13 6.84 -0.08 4.56
N LYS A 14 7.54 0.11 5.70
CA LYS A 14 7.13 -0.44 6.99
C LYS A 14 5.76 0.08 7.42
N GLN A 15 5.52 1.39 7.30
CA GLN A 15 4.26 2.02 7.74
C GLN A 15 3.05 1.58 6.91
N VAL A 16 3.22 1.34 5.60
CA VAL A 16 2.15 0.80 4.75
C VAL A 16 2.03 -0.73 4.82
N GLY A 17 2.83 -1.37 5.67
CA GLY A 17 2.76 -2.81 5.92
C GLY A 17 3.33 -3.67 4.80
N VAL A 18 4.35 -3.20 4.07
CA VAL A 18 5.08 -4.05 3.11
C VAL A 18 5.73 -5.20 3.89
N PRO A 19 5.39 -6.46 3.60
CA PRO A 19 5.81 -7.59 4.43
C PRO A 19 7.24 -8.07 4.12
N ASN A 20 7.67 -7.96 2.86
CA ASN A 20 8.93 -8.49 2.37
C ASN A 20 9.62 -7.49 1.44
N ILE A 21 10.93 -7.40 1.54
CA ILE A 21 11.79 -6.53 0.71
C ILE A 21 12.91 -7.39 0.13
N VAL A 22 13.27 -7.14 -1.12
CA VAL A 22 14.52 -7.62 -1.74
C VAL A 22 15.33 -6.41 -2.13
N VAL A 23 16.64 -6.45 -1.92
CA VAL A 23 17.53 -5.32 -2.18
C VAL A 23 18.36 -5.60 -3.43
N PHE A 24 18.43 -4.61 -4.31
CA PHE A 24 19.38 -4.60 -5.42
C PHE A 24 20.40 -3.47 -5.25
N LEU A 25 21.66 -3.83 -4.99
CA LEU A 25 22.77 -2.88 -4.92
C LEU A 25 23.26 -2.59 -6.34
N ASN A 26 22.66 -1.56 -6.93
CA ASN A 26 22.94 -1.16 -8.30
C ASN A 26 24.28 -0.40 -8.43
N LYS A 27 24.81 -0.36 -9.66
CA LYS A 27 26.06 0.32 -10.07
C LYS A 27 27.33 -0.35 -9.56
N GLU A 28 27.33 -1.67 -9.44
CA GLU A 28 28.53 -2.46 -9.14
C GLU A 28 29.66 -2.18 -10.15
N ASP A 29 29.32 -1.86 -11.41
CA ASP A 29 30.29 -1.51 -12.46
C ASP A 29 31.10 -0.23 -12.19
N GLN A 30 30.66 0.60 -11.25
CA GLN A 30 31.33 1.85 -10.89
C GLN A 30 32.15 1.73 -9.59
N VAL A 31 32.24 0.53 -9.03
CA VAL A 31 32.93 0.28 -7.76
C VAL A 31 34.03 -0.75 -7.98
N ASP A 32 35.28 -0.29 -7.91
CA ASP A 32 36.46 -1.13 -8.16
C ASP A 32 36.93 -1.88 -6.89
N ASP A 33 36.35 -1.58 -5.72
CA ASP A 33 36.74 -2.13 -4.42
C ASP A 33 35.64 -3.01 -3.83
N ALA A 34 35.94 -4.31 -3.69
CA ALA A 34 35.04 -5.29 -3.10
C ALA A 34 34.74 -5.01 -1.61
N GLU A 35 35.71 -4.48 -0.85
CA GLU A 35 35.50 -4.14 0.57
C GLU A 35 34.48 -3.02 0.73
N LEU A 36 34.43 -2.08 -0.23
CA LEU A 36 33.44 -1.01 -0.23
C LEU A 36 32.02 -1.55 -0.49
N LEU A 37 31.86 -2.54 -1.37
CA LEU A 37 30.56 -3.17 -1.63
C LEU A 37 30.04 -3.90 -0.38
N GLU A 38 30.90 -4.67 0.29
CA GLU A 38 30.57 -5.35 1.55
C GLU A 38 30.16 -4.35 2.64
N LEU A 39 30.89 -3.24 2.76
CA LEU A 39 30.55 -2.17 3.71
C LEU A 39 29.18 -1.55 3.39
N VAL A 40 28.89 -1.29 2.12
CA VAL A 40 27.59 -0.73 1.71
C VAL A 40 26.46 -1.71 1.99
N GLU A 41 26.66 -3.00 1.74
CA GLU A 41 25.69 -4.04 2.09
C GLU A 41 25.41 -4.05 3.60
N LEU A 42 26.45 -4.02 4.43
CA LEU A 42 26.33 -3.98 5.89
C LEU A 42 25.53 -2.75 6.35
N GLU A 43 25.85 -1.55 5.85
CA GLU A 43 25.10 -0.33 6.18
C GLU A 43 23.61 -0.41 5.78
N VAL A 44 23.30 -1.09 4.67
CA VAL A 44 21.92 -1.30 4.22
C VAL A 44 21.20 -2.28 5.14
N ARG A 45 21.84 -3.39 5.54
CA ARG A 45 21.27 -4.36 6.49
C ARG A 45 20.98 -3.71 7.85
N GLU A 46 21.95 -2.97 8.40
CA GLU A 46 21.74 -2.21 9.64
C GLU A 46 20.59 -1.19 9.53
N THR A 47 20.45 -0.56 8.36
CA THR A 47 19.34 0.36 8.11
C THR A 47 18.00 -0.38 8.08
N LEU A 48 17.94 -1.56 7.47
CA LEU A 48 16.74 -2.41 7.46
C LEU A 48 16.36 -2.84 8.88
N ASP A 49 17.33 -3.30 9.68
CA ASP A 49 17.12 -3.70 11.07
C ASP A 49 16.59 -2.54 11.92
N LYS A 50 17.13 -1.34 11.73
CA LYS A 50 16.66 -0.12 12.40
C LYS A 50 15.18 0.16 12.16
N TYR A 51 14.66 -0.19 10.98
CA TYR A 51 13.25 -0.04 10.61
C TYR A 51 12.45 -1.35 10.76
N GLU A 52 12.95 -2.28 11.58
CA GLU A 52 12.29 -3.53 11.95
C GLU A 52 12.01 -4.46 10.75
N PHE A 53 12.88 -4.45 9.74
CA PHE A 53 12.97 -5.50 8.74
C PHE A 53 14.10 -6.48 9.12
N PRO A 54 14.00 -7.78 8.81
CA PRO A 54 15.05 -8.74 9.13
C PRO A 54 16.24 -8.56 8.17
N GLY A 55 17.14 -7.62 8.49
CA GLY A 55 18.25 -7.20 7.64
C GLY A 55 19.13 -8.37 7.22
N ASP A 56 19.40 -9.32 8.12
CA ASP A 56 20.21 -10.52 7.86
C ASP A 56 19.54 -11.56 6.93
N GLU A 57 18.21 -11.63 6.91
CA GLU A 57 17.46 -12.62 6.13
C GLU A 57 17.10 -12.11 4.73
N ILE A 58 17.08 -10.78 4.54
CA ILE A 58 16.71 -10.16 3.27
C ILE A 58 17.76 -10.48 2.18
N PRO A 59 17.33 -11.00 1.02
CA PRO A 59 18.23 -11.19 -0.12
C PRO A 59 18.75 -9.86 -0.63
N VAL A 60 20.08 -9.79 -0.81
CA VAL A 60 20.79 -8.67 -1.42
C VAL A 60 21.49 -9.19 -2.67
N VAL A 61 21.23 -8.54 -3.81
CA VAL A 61 21.91 -8.85 -5.08
C VAL A 61 22.64 -7.61 -5.56
N THR A 62 23.93 -7.74 -5.85
CA THR A 62 24.75 -6.69 -6.48
C THR A 62 24.72 -6.82 -8.00
N GLY A 63 24.74 -5.69 -8.71
CA GLY A 63 24.82 -5.71 -10.16
C GLY A 63 24.82 -4.34 -10.83
N SER A 64 24.77 -4.35 -12.16
CA SER A 64 24.60 -3.15 -12.98
C SER A 64 23.36 -3.27 -13.84
N ALA A 65 22.30 -2.55 -13.45
CA ALA A 65 21.07 -2.49 -14.26
C ALA A 65 21.30 -1.82 -15.62
N LEU A 66 22.23 -0.85 -15.69
CA LEU A 66 22.54 -0.15 -16.94
C LEU A 66 23.21 -1.08 -17.95
N LEU A 67 24.29 -1.76 -17.55
CA LEU A 67 25.02 -2.65 -18.46
C LEU A 67 24.21 -3.90 -18.83
N ALA A 68 23.33 -4.38 -17.95
CA ALA A 68 22.37 -5.41 -18.29
C ALA A 68 21.38 -4.95 -19.36
N LEU A 69 20.87 -3.72 -19.26
CA LEU A 69 19.96 -3.13 -20.23
C LEU A 69 20.64 -2.91 -21.59
N GLU A 70 21.83 -2.33 -21.60
CA GLU A 70 22.61 -2.09 -22.83
C GLU A 70 22.87 -3.41 -23.58
N ALA A 71 23.28 -4.46 -22.86
CA ALA A 71 23.48 -5.78 -23.45
C ALA A 71 22.19 -6.33 -24.09
N LEU A 72 21.05 -6.21 -23.42
CA LEU A 72 19.75 -6.66 -23.95
C LEU A 72 19.26 -5.80 -25.14
N MET A 73 19.63 -4.53 -25.20
CA MET A 73 19.33 -3.66 -26.34
C MET A 73 20.15 -4.03 -27.57
N GLU A 74 21.40 -4.42 -27.39
CA GLU A 74 22.26 -4.92 -28.47
C GLU A 74 21.82 -6.31 -28.96
N ASN A 75 21.42 -7.18 -28.02
CA ASN A 75 20.95 -8.52 -28.33
C ASN A 75 19.81 -8.93 -27.38
N THR A 76 18.59 -8.99 -27.92
CA THR A 76 17.40 -9.39 -27.15
C THR A 76 17.32 -10.90 -26.85
N GLU A 77 18.18 -11.71 -27.47
CA GLU A 77 18.20 -13.17 -27.31
C GLU A 77 19.31 -13.66 -26.37
N ILE A 78 19.91 -12.78 -25.56
CA ILE A 78 20.89 -13.15 -24.53
C ILE A 78 20.28 -14.19 -23.59
N LYS A 79 20.92 -15.35 -23.49
CA LYS A 79 20.52 -16.42 -22.58
C LYS A 79 21.28 -16.28 -21.27
N LYS A 80 20.75 -16.93 -20.24
CA LYS A 80 21.43 -17.07 -18.96
C LYS A 80 22.81 -17.71 -19.16
N GLY A 81 23.86 -17.06 -18.68
CA GLY A 81 25.27 -17.44 -18.86
C GLY A 81 26.01 -16.66 -19.95
N ASP A 82 25.31 -15.93 -20.82
CA ASP A 82 25.94 -15.21 -21.94
C ASP A 82 26.49 -13.84 -21.53
N ASN A 83 25.93 -13.22 -20.48
CA ASN A 83 26.35 -11.91 -19.99
C ASN A 83 26.21 -11.81 -18.47
N LYS A 84 27.31 -11.47 -17.79
CA LYS A 84 27.36 -11.41 -16.32
C LYS A 84 26.34 -10.46 -15.71
N TRP A 85 26.04 -9.33 -16.35
CA TRP A 85 25.12 -8.33 -15.82
C TRP A 85 23.66 -8.75 -16.00
N VAL A 86 23.34 -9.36 -17.14
CA VAL A 86 22.02 -9.96 -17.37
C VAL A 86 21.79 -11.12 -16.39
N ASP A 87 22.82 -11.91 -16.10
CA ASP A 87 22.75 -12.98 -15.09
C ASP A 87 22.47 -12.45 -13.69
N LYS A 88 23.00 -11.28 -13.31
CA LYS A 88 22.67 -10.62 -12.04
C LYS A 88 21.19 -10.21 -11.95
N ILE A 89 20.57 -9.81 -13.07
CA ILE A 89 19.13 -9.54 -13.09
C ILE A 89 18.33 -10.84 -12.97
N TYR A 90 18.76 -11.92 -13.63
CA TYR A 90 18.14 -13.24 -13.41
C TYR A 90 18.29 -13.70 -11.96
N GLU A 91 19.45 -13.49 -11.33
CA GLU A 91 19.69 -13.77 -9.91
C GLU A 91 18.73 -12.99 -9.02
N LEU A 92 18.58 -11.67 -9.25
CA LEU A 92 17.61 -10.83 -8.56
C LEU A 92 16.18 -11.38 -8.68
N MET A 93 15.74 -11.73 -9.89
CA MET A 93 14.40 -12.27 -10.09
C MET A 93 14.20 -13.63 -9.40
N ASN A 94 15.22 -14.50 -9.39
CA ASN A 94 15.14 -15.76 -8.65
C ASN A 94 15.00 -15.52 -7.13
N GLN A 95 15.71 -14.53 -6.59
CA GLN A 95 15.56 -14.15 -5.18
C GLN A 95 14.18 -13.58 -4.88
N VAL A 96 13.62 -12.76 -5.78
CA VAL A 96 12.24 -12.27 -5.68
C VAL A 96 11.25 -13.44 -5.65
N ASP A 97 11.36 -14.38 -6.58
CA ASP A 97 10.46 -15.54 -6.67
C ASP A 97 10.58 -16.47 -5.45
N ALA A 98 11.78 -16.63 -4.89
CA ALA A 98 12.03 -17.51 -3.76
C ALA A 98 11.67 -16.87 -2.41
N TYR A 99 11.93 -15.57 -2.24
CA TYR A 99 11.82 -14.88 -0.96
C TYR A 99 10.46 -14.19 -0.77
N ILE A 100 9.88 -13.63 -1.83
CA ILE A 100 8.58 -12.96 -1.72
C ILE A 100 7.49 -14.01 -1.95
N PRO A 101 6.78 -14.46 -0.90
CA PRO A 101 5.70 -15.42 -1.07
C PRO A 101 4.64 -14.80 -1.97
N THR A 102 4.10 -15.63 -2.87
CA THR A 102 2.91 -15.24 -3.62
C THR A 102 1.80 -14.94 -2.61
N PRO A 103 1.26 -13.70 -2.56
CA PRO A 103 0.23 -13.38 -1.59
C PRO A 103 -0.95 -14.32 -1.76
N GLU A 104 -1.36 -14.96 -0.67
CA GLU A 104 -2.53 -15.81 -0.69
C GLU A 104 -3.75 -14.95 -1.02
N ARG A 105 -4.42 -15.27 -2.13
CA ARG A 105 -5.65 -14.59 -2.50
C ARG A 105 -6.71 -14.99 -1.49
N GLU A 106 -7.27 -14.01 -0.79
CA GLU A 106 -8.28 -14.25 0.24
C GLU A 106 -9.67 -14.57 -0.36
N THR A 107 -9.76 -15.58 -1.24
CA THR A 107 -10.96 -15.92 -2.02
C THR A 107 -12.12 -16.44 -1.17
N ASP A 108 -11.81 -17.05 -0.02
CA ASP A 108 -12.81 -17.60 0.90
C ASP A 108 -13.44 -16.55 1.82
N LYS A 109 -12.86 -15.35 1.89
CA LYS A 109 -13.41 -14.26 2.70
C LYS A 109 -14.63 -13.62 2.00
N PRO A 110 -15.48 -12.90 2.75
CA PRO A 110 -16.58 -12.14 2.15
C PRO A 110 -16.08 -11.12 1.13
N PHE A 111 -16.73 -11.11 -0.04
CA PHE A 111 -16.43 -10.19 -1.14
C PHE A 111 -16.32 -8.74 -0.69
N LEU A 112 -15.26 -8.08 -1.13
CA LEU A 112 -15.03 -6.65 -0.98
C LEU A 112 -14.29 -6.12 -2.19
N LEU A 113 -14.84 -5.09 -2.84
CA LEU A 113 -14.19 -4.32 -3.90
C LEU A 113 -14.16 -2.85 -3.50
N ALA A 114 -12.98 -2.24 -3.56
CA ALA A 114 -12.81 -0.81 -3.32
C ALA A 114 -13.08 -0.03 -4.63
N VAL A 115 -14.07 0.86 -4.62
CA VAL A 115 -14.48 1.59 -5.83
C VAL A 115 -13.50 2.70 -6.11
N GLU A 116 -12.91 2.67 -7.30
CA GLU A 116 -11.96 3.66 -7.81
C GLU A 116 -12.64 4.71 -8.70
N ASP A 117 -13.61 4.28 -9.50
CA ASP A 117 -14.42 5.14 -10.37
C ASP A 117 -15.79 4.51 -10.68
N ALA A 118 -16.73 5.33 -11.15
CA ALA A 118 -18.05 4.91 -11.57
C ALA A 118 -18.47 5.58 -12.90
N LEU A 119 -18.80 4.73 -13.88
CA LEU A 119 -19.16 5.14 -15.23
C LEU A 119 -20.61 4.76 -15.53
N SER A 120 -21.35 5.67 -16.15
CA SER A 120 -22.72 5.37 -16.61
C SER A 120 -22.68 4.94 -18.06
N ILE A 121 -23.16 3.72 -18.35
CA ILE A 121 -23.28 3.18 -19.70
C ILE A 121 -24.74 3.31 -20.14
N THR A 122 -24.97 4.16 -21.14
CA THR A 122 -26.31 4.40 -21.71
C THR A 122 -26.97 3.07 -22.10
N GLY A 123 -28.15 2.82 -21.57
CA GLY A 123 -28.94 1.61 -21.84
C GLY A 123 -28.50 0.33 -21.12
N ARG A 124 -27.39 0.34 -20.34
CA ARG A 124 -26.94 -0.84 -19.56
C ARG A 124 -26.95 -0.63 -18.04
N GLY A 125 -26.65 0.58 -17.57
CA GLY A 125 -26.60 0.89 -16.14
C GLY A 125 -25.28 1.54 -15.73
N THR A 126 -24.97 1.51 -14.43
CA THR A 126 -23.71 2.05 -13.89
C THR A 126 -22.70 0.92 -13.66
N VAL A 127 -21.47 1.14 -14.13
CA VAL A 127 -20.32 0.26 -13.94
C VAL A 127 -19.43 0.87 -12.88
N ALA A 128 -19.19 0.15 -11.79
CA ALA A 128 -18.21 0.49 -10.78
C ALA A 128 -16.89 -0.20 -11.12
N THR A 129 -15.79 0.53 -11.19
CA THR A 129 -14.46 -0.05 -11.42
C THR A 129 -13.64 -0.02 -10.15
N GLY A 130 -12.87 -1.07 -9.92
CA GLY A 130 -11.90 -1.11 -8.84
C GLY A 130 -11.26 -2.46 -8.64
N ARG A 131 -10.40 -2.53 -7.62
CA ARG A 131 -9.71 -3.75 -7.24
C ARG A 131 -10.56 -4.58 -6.27
N VAL A 132 -10.69 -5.87 -6.54
CA VAL A 132 -11.22 -6.84 -5.58
C VAL A 132 -10.18 -7.04 -4.49
N GLU A 133 -10.49 -6.57 -3.29
CA GLU A 133 -9.61 -6.65 -2.12
C GLU A 133 -9.58 -8.08 -1.56
N ARG A 134 -10.75 -8.72 -1.51
CA ARG A 134 -10.92 -10.09 -1.00
C ARG A 134 -12.21 -10.73 -1.50
N GLY A 135 -12.30 -12.04 -1.36
CA GLY A 135 -13.46 -12.85 -1.72
C GLY A 135 -13.61 -13.08 -3.21
N THR A 136 -14.76 -13.61 -3.58
CA THR A 136 -15.18 -13.84 -4.97
C THR A 136 -16.58 -13.28 -5.20
N LEU A 137 -16.88 -12.92 -6.43
CA LEU A 137 -18.19 -12.42 -6.85
C LEU A 137 -18.56 -13.00 -8.21
N LYS A 138 -19.81 -13.47 -8.33
CA LYS A 138 -20.37 -14.00 -9.58
C LYS A 138 -21.46 -13.10 -10.14
N ILE A 139 -21.66 -13.17 -11.46
CA ILE A 139 -22.81 -12.54 -12.09
C ILE A 139 -24.10 -13.10 -11.49
N GLY A 140 -25.04 -12.22 -11.16
CA GLY A 140 -26.34 -12.55 -10.55
C GLY A 140 -26.36 -12.46 -9.03
N GLU A 141 -25.22 -12.31 -8.37
CA GLU A 141 -25.16 -12.15 -6.91
C GLU A 141 -25.55 -10.73 -6.46
N ASN A 142 -26.03 -10.64 -5.22
CA ASN A 142 -26.34 -9.38 -4.57
C ASN A 142 -25.09 -8.80 -3.91
N VAL A 143 -24.94 -7.48 -4.00
CA VAL A 143 -23.91 -6.70 -3.30
C VAL A 143 -24.51 -5.47 -2.64
N GLU A 144 -23.86 -4.98 -1.60
CA GLU A 144 -24.16 -3.69 -0.96
C GLU A 144 -23.15 -2.65 -1.39
N ILE A 145 -23.63 -1.46 -1.78
CA ILE A 145 -22.82 -0.25 -1.91
C ILE A 145 -22.74 0.38 -0.53
N VAL A 146 -21.55 0.47 0.04
CA VAL A 146 -21.33 0.90 1.43
C VAL A 146 -20.34 2.07 1.50
N GLY A 147 -20.59 3.01 2.42
CA GLY A 147 -19.73 4.18 2.69
C GLY A 147 -20.29 5.46 2.09
N LEU A 148 -19.94 6.63 2.67
CA LEU A 148 -20.32 8.00 2.26
C LEU A 148 -21.83 8.35 2.24
N LYS A 149 -22.71 7.41 1.89
CA LYS A 149 -24.16 7.52 1.79
C LYS A 149 -24.83 6.32 2.46
N ASP A 150 -26.16 6.33 2.48
CA ASP A 150 -26.96 5.19 2.96
C ASP A 150 -26.65 3.93 2.15
N THR A 151 -26.53 2.81 2.85
CA THR A 151 -26.22 1.52 2.23
C THR A 151 -27.36 1.06 1.34
N LYS A 152 -27.04 0.67 0.10
CA LYS A 152 -28.01 0.24 -0.90
C LYS A 152 -27.61 -1.13 -1.46
N THR A 153 -28.55 -2.08 -1.44
CA THR A 153 -28.37 -3.39 -2.07
C THR A 153 -28.70 -3.32 -3.55
N THR A 154 -27.92 -4.01 -4.38
CA THR A 154 -28.12 -4.14 -5.83
C THR A 154 -27.68 -5.53 -6.30
N VAL A 155 -27.98 -5.84 -7.56
CA VAL A 155 -27.62 -7.10 -8.22
C VAL A 155 -26.53 -6.83 -9.24
N VAL A 156 -25.52 -7.69 -9.26
CA VAL A 156 -24.46 -7.68 -10.28
C VAL A 156 -24.99 -8.32 -11.56
N THR A 157 -24.97 -7.58 -12.66
CA THR A 157 -25.47 -8.05 -13.96
C THR A 157 -24.38 -8.30 -14.99
N GLY A 158 -23.14 -7.96 -14.68
CA GLY A 158 -22.00 -8.18 -15.57
C GLY A 158 -20.69 -7.88 -14.86
N LEU A 159 -19.65 -8.62 -15.26
CA LEU A 159 -18.26 -8.43 -14.83
C LEU A 159 -17.39 -8.31 -16.07
N GLU A 160 -16.48 -7.34 -16.08
CA GLU A 160 -15.57 -7.09 -17.22
C GLU A 160 -14.16 -6.74 -16.75
N MET A 161 -13.15 -7.31 -17.38
CA MET A 161 -11.74 -6.98 -17.17
C MET A 161 -11.04 -6.85 -18.53
N PHE A 162 -10.40 -5.71 -18.80
CA PHE A 162 -9.68 -5.46 -20.07
C PHE A 162 -10.48 -5.79 -21.35
N LYS A 163 -11.76 -5.38 -21.40
CA LYS A 163 -12.71 -5.67 -22.51
C LYS A 163 -13.06 -7.16 -22.70
N LYS A 164 -12.82 -7.99 -21.68
CA LYS A 164 -13.26 -9.38 -21.63
C LYS A 164 -14.34 -9.53 -20.58
N THR A 165 -15.44 -10.18 -20.93
CA THR A 165 -16.49 -10.56 -19.98
C THR A 165 -15.98 -11.70 -19.10
N LEU A 166 -16.33 -11.65 -17.82
CA LEU A 166 -16.01 -12.66 -16.82
C LEU A 166 -17.30 -13.24 -16.24
N ASP A 167 -17.30 -14.54 -15.92
CA ASP A 167 -18.40 -15.16 -15.16
C ASP A 167 -18.24 -14.97 -13.65
N GLU A 168 -16.99 -14.88 -13.19
CA GLU A 168 -16.61 -14.64 -11.80
C GLU A 168 -15.36 -13.75 -11.72
N THR A 169 -15.20 -13.06 -10.59
CA THR A 169 -13.99 -12.30 -10.25
C THR A 169 -13.53 -12.64 -8.83
N MET A 170 -12.24 -12.50 -8.57
CA MET A 170 -11.62 -12.89 -7.31
C MET A 170 -10.62 -11.85 -6.80
N ALA A 171 -10.22 -12.00 -5.53
CA ALA A 171 -9.21 -11.17 -4.88
C ALA A 171 -7.97 -10.95 -5.76
N GLY A 172 -7.61 -9.68 -5.96
CA GLY A 172 -6.50 -9.25 -6.81
C GLY A 172 -6.91 -8.73 -8.20
N ASP A 173 -8.11 -9.06 -8.67
CA ASP A 173 -8.60 -8.62 -9.98
C ASP A 173 -8.96 -7.12 -9.98
N ASN A 174 -8.60 -6.43 -11.07
CA ASN A 174 -9.11 -5.09 -11.38
C ASN A 174 -10.28 -5.22 -12.37
N VAL A 175 -11.51 -4.98 -11.92
CA VAL A 175 -12.73 -5.35 -12.63
C VAL A 175 -13.73 -4.21 -12.68
N GLY A 176 -14.50 -4.15 -13.77
CA GLY A 176 -15.72 -3.36 -13.88
C GLY A 176 -16.94 -4.21 -13.53
N VAL A 177 -17.71 -3.76 -12.55
CA VAL A 177 -18.93 -4.42 -12.05
C VAL A 177 -20.14 -3.64 -12.50
N LEU A 178 -20.98 -4.22 -13.37
CA LEU A 178 -22.22 -3.61 -13.83
C LEU A 178 -23.33 -3.85 -12.80
N LEU A 179 -23.92 -2.76 -12.29
CA LEU A 179 -24.90 -2.78 -11.20
C LEU A 179 -26.30 -2.43 -11.69
N ARG A 180 -27.29 -3.24 -11.31
CA ARG A 180 -28.69 -3.04 -11.70
C ARG A 180 -29.35 -1.92 -10.89
N GLY A 181 -29.98 -0.96 -11.57
CA GLY A 181 -30.81 0.06 -10.91
C GLY A 181 -30.01 1.05 -10.04
N VAL A 182 -28.71 1.13 -10.26
CA VAL A 182 -27.80 2.10 -9.63
C VAL A 182 -27.56 3.21 -10.63
N GLN A 183 -27.69 4.45 -10.18
CA GLN A 183 -27.33 5.64 -10.96
C GLN A 183 -25.93 6.10 -10.58
N LYS A 184 -25.26 6.86 -11.46
CA LYS A 184 -23.92 7.42 -11.16
C LYS A 184 -23.88 8.26 -9.88
N LYS A 185 -24.98 8.90 -9.47
CA LYS A 185 -25.03 9.67 -8.21
C LYS A 185 -25.08 8.79 -6.95
N ASP A 186 -25.47 7.52 -7.08
CA ASP A 186 -25.65 6.58 -5.98
C ASP A 186 -24.32 5.90 -5.59
N ILE A 187 -23.28 6.02 -6.44
CA ILE A 187 -21.99 5.37 -6.24
C ILE A 187 -20.85 6.29 -6.68
N GLU A 188 -19.83 6.43 -5.85
CA GLU A 188 -18.66 7.26 -6.14
C GLU A 188 -17.37 6.62 -5.61
N ARG A 189 -16.23 7.18 -6.02
CA ARG A 189 -14.92 6.79 -5.51
C ARG A 189 -14.90 6.86 -3.99
N GLY A 190 -14.27 5.87 -3.36
CA GLY A 190 -14.19 5.78 -1.90
C GLY A 190 -15.35 5.06 -1.24
N MET A 191 -16.37 4.65 -2.00
CA MET A 191 -17.31 3.63 -1.55
C MET A 191 -16.73 2.23 -1.78
N VAL A 192 -17.41 1.21 -1.24
CA VAL A 192 -17.05 -0.20 -1.46
C VAL A 192 -18.27 -0.99 -1.92
N LEU A 193 -18.04 -2.01 -2.75
CA LEU A 193 -19.01 -3.08 -2.97
C LEU A 193 -18.68 -4.24 -2.04
N ALA A 194 -19.63 -4.65 -1.21
CA ALA A 194 -19.41 -5.71 -0.24
C ALA A 194 -20.49 -6.79 -0.33
N LYS A 195 -20.16 -8.01 0.10
CA LYS A 195 -21.18 -9.04 0.35
C LYS A 195 -22.20 -8.50 1.37
N PRO A 196 -23.52 -8.66 1.13
CA PRO A 196 -24.53 -8.07 2.00
C PRO A 196 -24.39 -8.45 3.47
N GLY A 197 -24.49 -7.46 4.36
CA GLY A 197 -24.41 -7.64 5.81
C GLY A 197 -23.00 -7.91 6.36
N THR A 198 -21.96 -7.89 5.53
CA THR A 198 -20.58 -8.22 5.95
C THR A 198 -19.72 -7.01 6.30
N LEU A 199 -20.19 -5.80 5.98
CA LEU A 199 -19.49 -4.56 6.27
C LEU A 199 -20.45 -3.52 6.82
N LYS A 200 -20.04 -2.82 7.89
CA LYS A 200 -20.77 -1.68 8.46
C LYS A 200 -19.89 -0.44 8.34
N PRO A 201 -20.41 0.68 7.83
CA PRO A 201 -19.65 1.93 7.80
C PRO A 201 -19.55 2.51 9.22
N TRP A 202 -18.39 3.09 9.53
CA TRP A 202 -18.12 3.74 10.81
C TRP A 202 -17.62 5.17 10.56
N SER A 203 -18.04 6.11 11.40
CA SER A 203 -17.53 7.49 11.42
C SER A 203 -16.52 7.71 12.54
N LYS A 204 -16.44 6.80 13.52
CA LYS A 204 -15.52 6.90 14.64
C LYS A 204 -14.62 5.67 14.70
N PHE A 205 -13.33 5.88 14.86
CA PHE A 205 -12.36 4.81 15.01
C PHE A 205 -11.17 5.26 15.88
N ASP A 206 -10.49 4.29 16.46
CA ASP A 206 -9.21 4.46 17.13
C ASP A 206 -8.11 3.92 16.22
N ALA A 207 -6.98 4.62 16.15
CA ALA A 207 -5.84 4.23 15.32
C ALA A 207 -4.52 4.49 16.06
N GLN A 208 -3.54 3.62 15.83
CA GLN A 208 -2.14 3.91 16.17
C GLN A 208 -1.53 4.74 15.04
N VAL A 209 -0.96 5.88 15.39
CA VAL A 209 -0.44 6.85 14.44
C VAL A 209 0.97 7.25 14.83
N TYR A 210 1.88 7.14 13.87
CA TYR A 210 3.19 7.77 13.92
C TYR A 210 3.13 9.14 13.23
N VAL A 211 3.56 10.19 13.92
CA VAL A 211 3.56 11.55 13.36
C VAL A 211 4.89 11.79 12.66
N LEU A 212 4.91 11.85 11.33
CA LEU A 212 6.14 12.07 10.57
C LEU A 212 6.83 13.39 10.95
N THR A 213 8.14 13.32 11.13
CA THR A 213 9.05 14.45 11.40
C THR A 213 9.29 15.29 10.15
N LYS A 214 9.83 16.50 10.32
CA LYS A 214 10.25 17.35 9.19
C LYS A 214 11.26 16.65 8.28
N GLU A 215 12.19 15.90 8.87
CA GLU A 215 13.21 15.16 8.15
C GLU A 215 12.64 14.03 7.30
N GLU A 216 11.43 13.56 7.62
CA GLU A 216 10.67 12.53 6.89
C GLU A 216 9.56 13.15 6.01
N GLY A 217 9.67 14.45 5.68
CA GLY A 217 8.68 15.16 4.86
C GLY A 217 7.36 15.47 5.56
N GLY A 218 7.30 15.25 6.88
CA GLY A 218 6.12 15.46 7.71
C GLY A 218 5.96 16.88 8.23
N ARG A 219 5.46 16.99 9.46
CA ARG A 219 5.06 18.29 10.04
C ARG A 219 6.27 19.03 10.63
N HIS A 220 6.25 20.35 10.49
CA HIS A 220 7.18 21.23 11.22
C HIS A 220 6.70 21.55 12.65
N SER A 221 5.38 21.60 12.85
CA SER A 221 4.75 22.02 14.10
C SER A 221 3.82 20.94 14.65
N PRO A 222 3.65 20.89 15.98
CA PRO A 222 2.70 19.96 16.60
C PRO A 222 1.28 20.19 16.12
N PHE A 223 0.41 19.22 16.38
CA PHE A 223 -1.03 19.42 16.31
C PHE A 223 -1.70 19.16 17.66
N LEU A 224 -2.88 19.74 17.82
CA LEU A 224 -3.71 19.68 19.02
C LEU A 224 -4.93 18.81 18.76
N VAL A 225 -5.61 18.42 19.85
CA VAL A 225 -6.98 17.90 19.77
C VAL A 225 -7.86 18.91 19.03
N GLY A 226 -8.65 18.42 18.09
CA GLY A 226 -9.47 19.22 17.18
C GLY A 226 -8.86 19.43 15.80
N TYR A 227 -7.62 18.98 15.56
CA TYR A 227 -7.03 18.97 14.21
C TYR A 227 -7.88 18.14 13.23
N GLN A 228 -8.05 18.62 12.00
CA GLN A 228 -8.91 18.01 10.98
C GLN A 228 -8.12 17.65 9.70
N PRO A 229 -7.30 16.58 9.72
CA PRO A 229 -6.60 16.11 8.54
C PRO A 229 -7.52 15.35 7.56
N GLN A 230 -7.00 15.14 6.34
CA GLN A 230 -7.56 14.16 5.40
C GLN A 230 -7.04 12.76 5.76
N PHE A 231 -7.95 11.79 5.81
CA PHE A 231 -7.64 10.37 5.98
C PHE A 231 -7.82 9.66 4.65
N TYR A 232 -6.80 8.90 4.26
CA TYR A 232 -6.81 8.07 3.06
C TYR A 232 -6.93 6.61 3.47
N ILE A 233 -8.05 5.98 3.13
CA ILE A 233 -8.34 4.57 3.44
C ILE A 233 -8.72 3.89 2.14
N ARG A 234 -7.83 3.07 1.58
CA ARG A 234 -7.97 2.49 0.23
C ARG A 234 -8.21 3.59 -0.81
N THR A 235 -9.39 3.62 -1.42
CA THR A 235 -9.80 4.60 -2.42
C THR A 235 -10.54 5.79 -1.81
N THR A 236 -10.88 5.73 -0.52
CA THR A 236 -11.61 6.76 0.21
C THR A 236 -10.67 7.83 0.72
N ASP A 237 -10.98 9.09 0.42
CA ASP A 237 -10.44 10.28 1.08
C ASP A 237 -11.55 10.98 1.85
N VAL A 238 -11.34 11.20 3.15
CA VAL A 238 -12.33 11.83 4.02
C VAL A 238 -11.68 12.70 5.09
N THR A 239 -12.24 13.89 5.33
CA THR A 239 -11.83 14.73 6.46
C THR A 239 -12.29 14.09 7.76
N GLY A 240 -11.38 13.84 8.70
CA GLY A 240 -11.71 13.39 10.05
C GLY A 240 -11.19 14.38 11.08
N LYS A 241 -11.85 14.46 12.23
CA LYS A 241 -11.46 15.29 13.36
C LYS A 241 -10.78 14.44 14.44
N VAL A 242 -9.59 14.83 14.84
CA VAL A 242 -8.91 14.25 16.01
C VAL A 242 -9.64 14.70 17.27
N THR A 243 -10.30 13.77 17.96
CA THR A 243 -11.12 14.06 19.15
C THR A 243 -10.38 13.82 20.47
N ASP A 244 -9.43 12.89 20.49
CA ASP A 244 -8.53 12.63 21.61
C ASP A 244 -7.29 11.90 21.08
N PHE A 245 -6.21 11.92 21.86
CA PHE A 245 -5.09 11.01 21.68
C PHE A 245 -4.33 10.77 22.99
N LYS A 246 -3.60 9.66 23.02
CA LYS A 246 -2.69 9.26 24.09
C LYS A 246 -1.34 8.90 23.51
N HIS A 247 -0.26 9.35 24.14
CA HIS A 247 1.08 9.00 23.74
C HIS A 247 1.37 7.53 24.06
N ILE A 248 1.91 6.81 23.08
CA ILE A 248 2.52 5.49 23.25
C ILE A 248 4.01 5.70 23.49
N GLN A 249 4.64 6.52 22.63
CA GLN A 249 6.05 6.87 22.70
C GLN A 249 6.23 8.34 22.30
N MET A 250 6.87 9.11 23.16
CA MET A 250 7.25 10.50 22.86
C MET A 250 8.69 10.53 22.34
N ARG A 251 8.95 11.31 21.29
CA ARG A 251 10.32 11.55 20.80
C ARG A 251 11.16 12.29 21.85
N ASN A 252 10.56 13.28 22.50
CA ASN A 252 11.17 14.07 23.57
C ASN A 252 10.27 14.04 24.81
N PRO A 253 10.48 13.07 25.73
CA PRO A 253 9.71 12.98 26.95
C PRO A 253 9.90 14.22 27.82
N SER A 254 8.81 14.85 28.25
CA SER A 254 8.83 15.95 29.21
C SER A 254 7.72 15.73 30.22
N SER A 255 8.04 15.86 31.52
CA SER A 255 7.05 15.77 32.60
C SER A 255 5.94 16.81 32.50
N VAL A 256 6.15 17.87 31.70
CA VAL A 256 5.23 18.98 31.49
C VAL A 256 4.19 18.70 30.39
N ALA A 257 4.42 17.69 29.53
CA ALA A 257 3.55 17.38 28.40
C ALA A 257 2.26 16.63 28.81
N GLU A 258 2.27 15.94 29.96
CA GLU A 258 1.11 15.19 30.47
C GLU A 258 0.21 16.01 31.41
N GLU A 259 0.74 17.07 32.03
CA GLU A 259 0.05 17.83 33.09
C GLU A 259 -0.77 19.03 32.60
N HIS A 260 -0.67 19.42 31.32
CA HIS A 260 -1.41 20.55 30.76
C HIS A 260 -2.70 20.14 30.02
N SER A 261 -3.73 20.98 30.15
CA SER A 261 -5.06 20.79 29.55
C SER A 261 -5.07 20.74 28.01
N ASN A 262 -4.00 21.18 27.35
CA ASN A 262 -3.85 21.16 25.90
C ASN A 262 -2.79 20.13 25.49
N LYS A 263 -3.21 18.86 25.41
CA LYS A 263 -2.37 17.78 24.87
C LYS A 263 -1.93 18.12 23.44
N MET A 264 -0.63 18.01 23.18
CA MET A 264 -0.02 18.21 21.85
C MET A 264 0.65 16.91 21.39
N ALA A 265 0.58 16.64 20.09
CA ALA A 265 1.33 15.59 19.43
C ALA A 265 2.46 16.24 18.61
N MET A 266 3.70 15.91 18.94
CA MET A 266 4.90 16.41 18.27
C MET A 266 5.27 15.51 17.08
N PRO A 267 5.91 16.08 16.04
CA PRO A 267 6.53 15.26 15.00
C PRO A 267 7.57 14.29 15.60
N GLY A 268 7.40 13.01 15.32
CA GLY A 268 8.18 11.88 15.83
C GLY A 268 7.49 11.09 16.94
N ASP A 269 6.34 11.53 17.43
CA ASP A 269 5.59 10.81 18.46
C ASP A 269 4.78 9.64 17.86
N GLN A 270 4.61 8.58 18.64
CA GLN A 270 3.63 7.52 18.41
C GLN A 270 2.44 7.72 19.35
N ILE A 271 1.23 7.79 18.80
CA ILE A 271 0.01 8.06 19.54
C ILE A 271 -1.08 7.04 19.24
N ASN A 272 -1.91 6.72 20.23
CA ASN A 272 -3.25 6.18 20.03
C ASN A 272 -4.19 7.37 19.82
N MET A 273 -4.78 7.51 18.65
CA MET A 273 -5.61 8.62 18.24
C MET A 273 -7.07 8.19 18.02
N THR A 274 -8.02 8.94 18.55
CA THR A 274 -9.45 8.75 18.30
C THR A 274 -9.95 9.79 17.30
N VAL A 275 -10.52 9.32 16.19
CA VAL A 275 -11.00 10.15 15.07
C VAL A 275 -12.52 10.07 14.97
N GLN A 276 -13.16 11.18 14.62
CA GLN A 276 -14.59 11.29 14.31
C GLN A 276 -14.85 12.12 13.06
#